data_AF-A0A0A1ADP6-F1
#
_entry.id   AF-A0A0A1ADP6-F1
#
_cell.length_a   1.000
_cell.length_b   1.000
_cell.length_c   1.000
_cell.angle_alpha   90.00
_cell.angle_beta   90.00
_cell.angle_gamma   90.00
#
_symmetry.space_group_name_H-M   'P 1'
#
loop_
_entity.id
_entity.type
_entity.pdbx_description
1 polymer ?
#
loop_
_entity_poly.entity_id
_entity_poly.type
_entity_poly.pdbx_seq_one_letter_code
_entity_poly.pdbx_strand_id
1 'polypeptide(L)'
;MTNFTTSTPHDALFKTFLTHPDTARDFMEIHLPKDLRELCDLDSLKLESASFVDEKLRALHSDILWSVKTREGDGYIYVVIEHQSREDIHMAFRLMRYSMAVMQRHIEHDKRQPLPLVIPMLFYHGSRSPYPWSLCWLDEFADPTTARKLYNAAFPLVDVTVVPDDEIVQHRRVALLELIQKHIRQRDLMGLIDQLVVLLVTECANDSQITALLNYILLTGDEARFNEFISELTRRMPQHRERIMTIAERIHNDGYIKGEQRILRLLLQNGADPEWIQKITGLSAEQMQALRQPLPERERYSWLKS
;
A
#
# COMPACT_ATOMS: atom_id res chain seq x y z
N MET A 1 -15.50 -7.84 24.43
CA MET A 1 -14.89 -7.64 25.76
C MET A 1 -13.58 -6.91 25.53
N THR A 2 -13.51 -5.68 26.00
CA THR A 2 -12.35 -4.78 25.90
C THR A 2 -11.29 -5.22 26.91
N ASN A 3 -10.21 -5.84 26.44
CA ASN A 3 -9.03 -6.08 27.27
C ASN A 3 -8.21 -4.80 27.34
N PHE A 4 -8.48 -3.97 28.35
CA PHE A 4 -7.53 -2.95 28.79
C PHE A 4 -6.43 -3.68 29.57
N THR A 5 -5.20 -3.70 29.04
CA THR A 5 -4.03 -4.24 29.73
C THR A 5 -3.71 -3.36 30.93
N THR A 6 -3.93 -3.89 32.13
CA THR A 6 -3.44 -3.30 33.37
C THR A 6 -1.91 -3.28 33.33
N SER A 7 -1.31 -2.08 33.40
CA SER A 7 0.14 -1.87 33.54
C SER A 7 0.66 -2.74 34.70
N THR A 8 1.70 -3.55 34.45
CA THR A 8 2.37 -4.25 35.55
C THR A 8 3.05 -3.22 36.48
N PRO A 9 3.28 -3.51 37.78
CA PRO A 9 3.94 -2.56 38.68
C PRO A 9 5.33 -2.13 38.20
N HIS A 10 6.07 -3.02 37.54
CA HIS A 10 7.38 -2.72 36.97
C HIS A 10 7.28 -1.75 35.78
N ASP A 11 6.30 -1.95 34.90
CA ASP A 11 6.03 -1.04 33.77
C ASP A 11 5.60 0.35 34.26
N ALA A 12 4.71 0.41 35.26
CA ALA A 12 4.26 1.67 35.85
C ALA A 12 5.42 2.46 36.49
N LEU A 13 6.29 1.76 37.22
CA LEU A 13 7.50 2.33 37.82
C LEU A 13 8.42 2.88 36.74
N PHE A 14 8.76 2.06 35.74
CA PHE A 14 9.61 2.45 34.63
C PHE A 14 9.11 3.72 33.93
N LYS A 15 7.81 3.77 33.59
CA LYS A 15 7.18 4.95 32.96
C LYS A 15 7.23 6.17 33.86
N THR A 16 6.96 5.99 35.15
CA THR A 16 7.00 7.11 36.11
C THR A 16 8.38 7.74 36.13
N PHE A 17 9.46 6.96 36.16
CA PHE A 17 10.82 7.50 36.18
C PHE A 17 11.25 8.10 34.83
N LEU A 18 11.10 7.36 33.73
CA LEU A 18 11.64 7.77 32.42
C LEU A 18 10.77 8.78 31.64
N THR A 19 9.63 9.20 32.20
CA THR A 19 8.89 10.38 31.69
C THR A 19 9.40 11.69 32.29
N HIS A 20 10.28 11.65 33.31
CA HIS A 20 10.94 12.85 33.84
C HIS A 20 12.15 13.22 32.96
N PRO A 21 12.24 14.48 32.47
CA PRO A 21 13.31 14.89 31.56
C PRO A 21 14.73 14.66 32.08
N ASP A 22 15.00 14.99 33.35
CA ASP A 22 16.34 14.83 33.94
C ASP A 22 16.74 13.36 34.03
N THR A 23 15.83 12.49 34.47
CA THR A 23 16.06 11.04 34.50
C THR A 23 16.29 10.47 33.11
N ALA A 24 15.49 10.89 32.12
CA ALA A 24 15.63 10.45 30.73
C ALA A 24 16.96 10.91 30.12
N ARG A 25 17.38 12.15 30.44
CA ARG A 25 18.67 12.70 30.05
C ARG A 25 19.82 11.88 30.62
N ASP A 26 19.84 11.65 31.94
CA ASP A 26 20.87 10.85 32.60
C ASP A 26 20.91 9.43 32.02
N PHE A 27 19.74 8.82 31.79
CA PHE A 27 19.62 7.51 31.17
C PHE A 27 20.27 7.48 29.78
N MET A 28 19.97 8.45 28.93
CA MET A 28 20.55 8.55 27.59
C MET A 28 22.05 8.89 27.60
N GLU A 29 22.48 9.76 28.50
CA GLU A 29 23.88 10.13 28.67
C GLU A 29 24.74 8.90 29.05
N ILE A 30 24.22 8.02 29.91
CA ILE A 30 24.91 6.82 30.38
C ILE A 30 24.85 5.69 29.35
N HIS A 31 23.69 5.47 28.72
CA HIS A 31 23.41 4.21 28.00
C HIS A 31 23.39 4.32 26.48
N LEU A 32 23.30 5.52 25.89
CA LEU A 32 23.45 5.63 24.43
C LEU A 32 24.89 5.32 24.03
N PRO A 33 25.09 4.57 22.92
CA PRO A 33 26.40 4.48 22.27
C PRO A 33 26.97 5.87 22.01
N LYS A 34 28.28 6.05 22.26
CA LYS A 34 28.95 7.35 22.24
C LYS A 34 28.73 8.10 20.91
N ASP A 35 28.85 7.38 19.80
CA ASP A 35 28.65 7.87 18.44
C ASP A 35 27.23 8.38 18.19
N LEU A 36 26.20 7.71 18.73
CA LEU A 36 24.82 8.17 18.65
C LEU A 36 24.54 9.34 19.60
N ARG A 37 25.09 9.29 20.81
CA ARG A 37 24.94 10.34 21.83
C ARG A 37 25.54 11.67 21.35
N GLU A 38 26.66 11.64 20.65
CA GLU A 38 27.33 12.83 20.09
C GLU A 38 26.47 13.55 19.04
N LEU A 39 25.47 12.89 18.45
CA LEU A 39 24.52 13.51 17.52
C LEU A 39 23.39 14.28 18.24
N CYS A 40 23.14 13.98 19.51
CA CYS A 40 22.00 14.46 20.26
C CYS A 40 22.32 15.71 21.10
N ASP A 41 21.47 16.73 21.02
CA ASP A 41 21.40 17.80 22.01
C ASP A 41 20.45 17.38 23.15
N LEU A 42 20.95 16.62 24.14
CA LEU A 42 20.12 16.09 25.23
C LEU A 42 19.47 17.18 26.11
N ASP A 43 19.90 18.44 25.99
CA ASP A 43 19.22 19.58 26.62
C ASP A 43 17.85 19.89 26.00
N SER A 44 17.61 19.42 24.78
CA SER A 44 16.40 19.67 24.01
C SER A 44 15.33 18.58 24.13
N LEU A 45 15.50 17.62 25.06
CA LEU A 45 14.59 16.48 25.23
C LEU A 45 13.14 16.92 25.41
N LYS A 46 12.28 16.38 24.52
CA LYS A 46 10.84 16.60 24.56
C LYS A 46 10.10 15.27 24.53
N LEU A 47 9.29 15.03 25.54
CA LEU A 47 8.46 13.84 25.62
C LEU A 47 7.35 13.96 24.57
N GLU A 48 7.25 12.98 23.68
CA GLU A 48 6.20 12.94 22.67
C GLU A 48 4.98 12.22 23.21
N SER A 49 3.80 12.72 22.87
CA SER A 49 2.54 12.19 23.38
C SER A 49 2.21 10.83 22.76
N ALA A 50 1.47 10.00 23.49
CA ALA A 50 0.93 8.72 22.98
C ALA A 50 0.00 8.89 21.75
N SER A 51 -0.38 10.11 21.36
CA SER A 51 -1.08 10.42 20.09
C SER A 51 -0.18 10.57 18.87
N PHE A 52 1.13 10.63 19.06
CA PHE A 52 2.10 10.52 17.99
C PHE A 52 2.23 9.07 17.49
N VAL A 53 1.81 8.11 18.31
CA VAL A 53 1.95 6.67 18.10
C VAL A 53 0.57 6.11 17.69
N ASP A 54 0.48 5.41 16.55
CA ASP A 54 -0.76 4.87 15.94
C ASP A 54 -1.74 4.29 16.99
N GLU A 55 -3.06 4.38 16.77
CA GLU A 55 -4.06 3.68 17.61
C GLU A 55 -3.77 2.18 17.74
N LYS A 56 -3.16 1.57 16.71
CA LYS A 56 -2.69 0.18 16.77
C LYS A 56 -1.43 0.00 17.63
N LEU A 57 -0.54 0.98 17.69
CA LEU A 57 0.64 0.96 18.57
C LEU A 57 0.30 1.28 20.03
N ARG A 58 -0.66 2.16 20.28
CA ARG A 58 -1.20 2.43 21.62
C ARG A 58 -1.75 1.16 22.29
N ALA A 59 -2.34 0.28 21.49
CA ALA A 59 -2.86 -1.00 21.96
C ALA A 59 -1.76 -2.07 22.11
N LEU A 60 -0.58 -1.84 21.51
CA LEU A 60 0.49 -2.82 21.46
C LEU A 60 1.47 -2.67 22.62
N HIS A 61 2.04 -1.50 22.97
CA HIS A 61 3.13 -1.50 23.96
C HIS A 61 3.38 -0.21 24.78
N SER A 62 4.17 -0.44 25.81
CA SER A 62 4.59 0.39 26.96
C SER A 62 5.62 1.48 26.65
N ASP A 63 5.79 1.86 25.39
CA ASP A 63 6.98 2.59 24.95
C ASP A 63 6.98 4.08 25.36
N ILE A 64 8.15 4.55 25.79
CA ILE A 64 8.44 5.97 26.00
C ILE A 64 9.12 6.51 24.75
N LEU A 65 8.61 7.61 24.21
CA LEU A 65 9.15 8.27 23.03
C LEU A 65 9.62 9.68 23.38
N TRP A 66 10.91 9.94 23.17
CA TRP A 66 11.50 11.26 23.27
C TRP A 66 11.91 11.75 21.89
N SER A 67 11.68 13.03 21.60
CA SER A 67 12.37 13.74 20.52
C SER A 67 13.51 14.57 21.09
N VAL A 68 14.61 14.63 20.35
CA VAL A 68 15.81 15.37 20.69
C VAL A 68 16.34 16.03 19.42
N LYS A 69 16.72 17.30 19.50
CA LYS A 69 17.34 18.00 18.37
C LYS A 69 18.71 17.41 18.06
N THR A 70 19.06 17.41 16.78
CA THR A 70 20.43 17.13 16.37
C THR A 70 21.33 18.30 16.80
N ARG A 71 22.60 18.01 17.13
CA ARG A 71 23.58 19.07 17.40
C ARG A 71 23.92 19.90 16.16
N GLU A 72 23.84 19.28 14.99
CA GLU A 72 24.07 19.91 13.70
C GLU A 72 22.79 19.88 12.85
N GLY A 73 22.50 20.99 12.16
CA GLY A 73 21.30 21.15 11.34
C GLY A 73 20.00 21.32 12.13
N ASP A 74 18.88 21.43 11.40
CA ASP A 74 17.55 21.66 11.97
C ASP A 74 16.74 20.35 12.16
N GLY A 75 17.44 19.24 12.42
CA GLY A 75 16.87 17.89 12.48
C GLY A 75 16.46 17.45 13.88
N TYR A 76 15.73 16.33 13.93
CA TYR A 76 15.40 15.63 15.16
C TYR A 76 15.79 14.15 15.07
N ILE A 77 16.25 13.62 16.19
CA ILE A 77 16.38 12.19 16.46
C ILE A 77 15.27 11.81 17.44
N TYR A 78 14.63 10.67 17.22
CA TYR A 78 13.73 10.09 18.20
C TYR A 78 14.42 8.98 18.95
N VAL A 79 14.14 8.87 20.25
CA VAL A 79 14.60 7.75 21.08
C VAL A 79 13.36 7.03 21.58
N VAL A 80 13.19 5.78 21.14
CA VAL A 80 12.13 4.87 21.59
C VAL A 80 12.73 3.98 22.67
N ILE A 81 12.15 3.96 23.86
CA ILE A 81 12.60 3.12 24.97
C ILE A 81 11.48 2.16 25.34
N GLU A 82 11.71 0.88 25.09
CA GLU A 82 10.80 -0.21 25.44
C GLU A 82 11.24 -0.87 26.74
N HIS A 83 10.28 -1.25 27.58
CA HIS A 83 10.51 -1.95 28.84
C HIS A 83 10.11 -3.41 28.75
N GLN A 84 11.00 -4.32 29.17
CA GLN A 84 10.70 -5.74 29.21
C GLN A 84 11.22 -6.40 30.50
N SER A 85 10.32 -7.10 31.19
CA SER A 85 10.62 -7.94 32.35
C SER A 85 10.79 -9.43 32.00
N ARG A 86 10.56 -9.81 30.75
CA ARG A 86 10.73 -11.17 30.20
C ARG A 86 11.43 -11.09 28.86
N GLU A 87 12.25 -12.08 28.54
CA GLU A 87 12.88 -12.15 27.24
C GLU A 87 11.86 -12.44 26.14
N ASP A 88 12.08 -11.87 24.97
CA ASP A 88 11.26 -12.06 23.79
C ASP A 88 12.19 -12.25 22.59
N ILE A 89 12.05 -13.37 21.88
CA ILE A 89 12.89 -13.72 20.74
C ILE A 89 12.74 -12.75 19.55
N HIS A 90 11.62 -12.04 19.45
CA HIS A 90 11.30 -11.12 18.36
C HIS A 90 11.39 -9.64 18.76
N MET A 91 12.17 -9.34 19.82
CA MET A 91 12.25 -7.99 20.36
C MET A 91 12.91 -7.00 19.40
N ALA A 92 13.91 -7.43 18.63
CA ALA A 92 14.55 -6.54 17.67
C ALA A 92 13.59 -6.13 16.55
N PHE A 93 12.81 -7.08 16.01
CA PHE A 93 11.76 -6.78 15.04
C PHE A 93 10.65 -5.89 15.62
N ARG A 94 10.26 -6.09 16.88
CA ARG A 94 9.30 -5.23 17.59
C ARG A 94 9.81 -3.78 17.67
N LEU A 95 11.05 -3.59 18.11
CA LEU A 95 11.69 -2.27 18.18
C LEU A 95 11.80 -1.59 16.81
N MET A 96 12.09 -2.35 15.76
CA MET A 96 12.08 -1.82 14.39
C MET A 96 10.69 -1.37 13.94
N ARG A 97 9.64 -2.12 14.28
CA ARG A 97 8.26 -1.71 13.98
C ARG A 97 7.92 -0.38 14.64
N TYR A 98 8.35 -0.15 15.88
CA TYR A 98 8.13 1.15 16.55
C TYR A 98 8.90 2.25 15.85
N SER A 99 10.16 1.98 15.51
CA SER A 99 11.02 2.93 14.82
C SER A 99 10.41 3.36 13.48
N MET A 100 9.93 2.41 12.67
CA MET A 100 9.27 2.69 11.39
C MET A 100 7.96 3.46 11.58
N ALA A 101 7.20 3.19 12.64
CA ALA A 101 5.96 3.91 12.90
C ALA A 101 6.19 5.37 13.33
N VAL A 102 7.23 5.62 14.14
CA VAL A 102 7.68 6.97 14.48
C VAL A 102 8.11 7.72 13.22
N MET A 103 8.90 7.08 12.36
CA MET A 103 9.31 7.64 11.05
C MET A 103 8.10 7.94 10.14
N GLN A 104 7.15 7.03 10.05
CA GLN A 104 5.92 7.19 9.26
C GLN A 104 5.10 8.41 9.75
N ARG A 105 4.94 8.56 11.07
CA ARG A 105 4.20 9.70 11.64
C ARG A 105 4.88 11.02 11.35
N HIS A 106 6.21 11.06 11.38
CA HIS A 106 6.98 12.25 11.03
C HIS A 106 6.67 12.71 9.59
N ILE A 107 6.68 11.79 8.62
CA ILE A 107 6.34 12.08 7.22
C ILE A 107 4.89 12.59 7.10
N GLU A 108 3.96 12.03 7.86
CA GLU A 108 2.54 12.46 7.84
C GLU A 108 2.34 13.89 8.35
N HIS A 109 3.18 14.35 9.27
CA HIS A 109 3.11 15.70 9.80
C HIS A 109 3.73 16.73 8.84
N ASP A 110 4.84 16.41 8.18
CA ASP A 110 5.45 17.25 7.15
C ASP A 110 6.16 16.40 6.08
N LYS A 111 5.49 16.25 4.92
CA LYS A 111 5.98 15.44 3.80
C LYS A 111 7.27 15.97 3.14
N ARG A 112 7.68 17.20 3.46
CA ARG A 112 8.88 17.84 2.90
C ARG A 112 10.11 17.67 3.79
N GLN A 113 9.95 17.17 5.01
CA GLN A 113 11.06 16.93 5.91
C GLN A 113 11.78 15.61 5.56
N PRO A 114 13.11 15.56 5.74
CA PRO A 114 13.85 14.31 5.64
C PRO A 114 13.39 13.32 6.71
N LEU A 115 13.60 12.03 6.47
CA LEU A 115 13.28 10.99 7.45
C LEU A 115 14.13 11.18 8.72
N PRO A 116 13.54 11.14 9.93
CA PRO A 116 14.31 11.25 11.15
C PRO A 116 14.99 9.92 11.50
N LEU A 117 16.13 10.00 12.17
CA LEU A 117 16.71 8.82 12.80
C LEU A 117 15.88 8.45 14.03
N VAL A 118 15.67 7.15 14.23
CA VAL A 118 15.03 6.62 15.45
C VAL A 118 15.98 5.63 16.10
N ILE A 119 16.31 5.86 17.36
CA ILE A 119 17.15 4.99 18.18
C ILE A 119 16.25 4.13 19.06
N PRO A 120 16.07 2.84 18.75
CA PRO A 120 15.40 1.92 19.64
C PRO A 120 16.33 1.49 20.79
N MET A 121 15.83 1.57 22.01
CA MET A 121 16.50 1.11 23.22
C MET A 121 15.62 0.10 23.95
N LEU A 122 16.22 -0.99 24.43
CA LEU A 122 15.56 -1.97 25.27
C LEU A 122 16.04 -1.81 26.72
N PHE A 123 15.12 -1.48 27.61
CA PHE A 123 15.30 -1.61 29.05
C PHE A 123 14.86 -3.01 29.50
N TYR A 124 15.82 -3.91 29.65
CA TYR A 124 15.57 -5.30 30.07
C TYR A 124 15.98 -5.55 31.51
N HIS A 125 15.10 -6.14 32.31
CA HIS A 125 15.40 -6.52 33.70
C HIS A 125 14.85 -7.91 34.09
N GLY A 126 14.71 -8.81 33.10
CA GLY A 126 14.19 -10.16 33.34
C GLY A 126 15.14 -11.08 34.10
N SER A 127 14.61 -12.23 34.52
CA SER A 127 15.37 -13.22 35.29
C SER A 127 16.45 -13.94 34.48
N ARG A 128 16.33 -14.01 33.16
CA ARG A 128 17.32 -14.62 32.27
C ARG A 128 18.39 -13.59 31.91
N SER A 129 19.60 -13.77 32.42
CA SER A 129 20.71 -12.83 32.25
C SER A 129 21.99 -13.53 31.74
N PRO A 130 22.73 -12.94 30.79
CA PRO A 130 22.39 -11.71 30.05
C PRO A 130 21.19 -11.90 29.11
N TYR A 131 20.67 -10.79 28.56
CA TYR A 131 19.57 -10.87 27.58
C TYR A 131 19.97 -11.81 26.42
N PRO A 132 19.15 -12.83 26.09
CA PRO A 132 19.63 -13.97 25.32
C PRO A 132 19.46 -13.87 23.80
N TRP A 133 18.79 -12.83 23.30
CA TRP A 133 18.42 -12.71 21.88
C TRP A 133 19.16 -11.54 21.22
N SER A 134 19.33 -11.59 19.89
CA SER A 134 19.94 -10.48 19.15
C SER A 134 19.03 -9.25 19.18
N LEU A 135 19.62 -8.07 19.30
CA LEU A 135 18.94 -6.78 19.12
C LEU A 135 19.11 -6.23 17.69
N CYS A 136 19.73 -6.99 16.78
CA CYS A 136 19.73 -6.70 15.36
C CYS A 136 18.63 -7.51 14.66
N TRP A 137 17.57 -6.84 14.22
CA TRP A 137 16.41 -7.49 13.59
C TRP A 137 16.75 -8.31 12.34
N LEU A 138 17.86 -7.99 11.67
CA LEU A 138 18.35 -8.74 10.50
C LEU A 138 18.86 -10.15 10.87
N ASP A 139 19.21 -10.39 12.13
CA ASP A 139 19.61 -11.72 12.61
C ASP A 139 18.41 -12.66 12.81
N GLU A 140 17.18 -12.14 12.81
CA GLU A 140 15.97 -12.95 12.99
C GLU A 140 15.55 -13.71 11.71
N PHE A 141 16.13 -13.37 10.57
CA PHE A 141 15.84 -14.05 9.30
C PHE A 141 16.49 -15.44 9.27
N ALA A 142 15.85 -16.38 8.56
CA ALA A 142 16.44 -17.70 8.32
C ALA A 142 17.80 -17.64 7.59
N ASP A 143 18.00 -16.61 6.75
CA ASP A 143 19.29 -16.25 6.16
C ASP A 143 19.61 -14.77 6.41
N PRO A 144 20.33 -14.44 7.50
CA PRO A 144 20.71 -13.07 7.84
C PRO A 144 21.62 -12.40 6.79
N THR A 145 22.39 -13.18 6.03
CA THR A 145 23.30 -12.64 5.01
C THR A 145 22.51 -12.07 3.85
N THR A 146 21.50 -12.80 3.37
CA THR A 146 20.59 -12.32 2.32
C THR A 146 19.73 -11.15 2.81
N ALA A 147 19.26 -11.17 4.06
CA ALA A 147 18.51 -10.06 4.64
C ALA A 147 19.34 -8.76 4.66
N ARG A 148 20.60 -8.81 5.13
CA ARG A 148 21.50 -7.66 5.12
C ARG A 148 21.77 -7.13 3.71
N LYS A 149 21.93 -8.01 2.71
CA LYS A 149 22.09 -7.60 1.30
C LYS A 149 20.85 -6.87 0.78
N LEU A 150 19.65 -7.34 1.12
CA LEU A 150 18.40 -6.73 0.66
C LEU A 150 18.13 -5.39 1.34
N TYR A 151 18.25 -5.32 2.66
CA TYR A 151 17.80 -4.17 3.44
C TYR A 151 18.84 -3.05 3.61
N ASN A 152 20.12 -3.30 3.27
CA ASN A 152 21.16 -2.26 3.22
C ASN A 152 21.47 -1.79 1.79
N ALA A 153 20.67 -2.19 0.80
CA ALA A 153 20.82 -1.79 -0.59
C ALA A 153 19.59 -1.03 -1.08
N ALA A 154 19.69 -0.42 -2.26
CA ALA A 154 18.52 0.11 -2.94
C ALA A 154 17.52 -1.03 -3.23
N PHE A 155 16.23 -0.77 -2.99
CA PHE A 155 15.19 -1.74 -3.34
C PHE A 155 15.13 -1.97 -4.86
N PRO A 156 14.78 -3.18 -5.33
CA PRO A 156 14.59 -3.44 -6.75
C PRO A 156 13.55 -2.49 -7.35
N LEU A 157 13.94 -1.74 -8.38
CA LEU A 157 13.07 -0.86 -9.15
C LEU A 157 12.82 -1.48 -10.53
N VAL A 158 11.54 -1.65 -10.89
CA VAL A 158 11.11 -1.98 -12.26
C VAL A 158 10.64 -0.69 -12.92
N ASP A 159 11.53 -0.02 -13.65
CA ASP A 159 11.22 1.20 -14.38
C ASP A 159 10.99 0.90 -15.87
N VAL A 160 9.74 0.59 -16.22
CA VAL A 160 9.34 0.32 -17.61
C VAL A 160 9.49 1.52 -18.53
N THR A 161 9.69 2.74 -18.00
CA THR A 161 9.78 3.95 -18.84
C THR A 161 11.06 4.01 -19.67
N VAL A 162 12.11 3.33 -19.19
CA VAL A 162 13.42 3.28 -19.87
C VAL A 162 13.64 1.99 -20.66
N VAL A 163 12.79 0.98 -20.48
CA VAL A 163 12.90 -0.32 -21.19
C VAL A 163 12.34 -0.18 -22.61
N PRO A 164 13.08 -0.49 -23.69
CA PRO A 164 12.59 -0.48 -25.06
C PRO A 164 11.39 -1.43 -25.29
N ASP A 165 10.47 -1.07 -26.19
CA ASP A 165 9.25 -1.87 -26.42
C ASP A 165 9.57 -3.27 -26.98
N ASP A 166 10.60 -3.37 -27.81
CA ASP A 166 11.11 -4.61 -28.39
C ASP A 166 11.78 -5.53 -27.37
N GLU A 167 12.25 -4.97 -26.24
CA GLU A 167 12.68 -5.73 -25.07
C GLU A 167 11.47 -6.17 -24.23
N ILE A 168 10.52 -5.26 -23.98
CA ILE A 168 9.29 -5.55 -23.22
C ILE A 168 8.54 -6.73 -23.82
N VAL A 169 8.40 -6.83 -25.15
CA VAL A 169 7.70 -7.95 -25.78
C VAL A 169 8.30 -9.33 -25.48
N GLN A 170 9.55 -9.38 -25.02
CA GLN A 170 10.24 -10.62 -24.62
C GLN A 170 10.01 -10.99 -23.15
N HIS A 171 9.38 -10.12 -22.36
CA HIS A 171 9.11 -10.33 -20.93
C HIS A 171 7.95 -11.31 -20.66
N ARG A 172 7.54 -12.09 -21.66
CA ARG A 172 6.55 -13.17 -21.55
C ARG A 172 5.22 -12.64 -21.00
N ARG A 173 4.72 -13.22 -19.90
CA ARG A 173 3.39 -12.96 -19.34
C ARG A 173 3.23 -11.59 -18.69
N VAL A 174 4.33 -10.91 -18.31
CA VAL A 174 4.26 -9.57 -17.70
C VAL A 174 4.31 -8.45 -18.74
N ALA A 175 4.80 -8.75 -19.95
CA ALA A 175 5.00 -7.78 -21.02
C ALA A 175 3.75 -6.95 -21.36
N LEU A 176 2.57 -7.57 -21.35
CA LEU A 176 1.32 -6.86 -21.63
C LEU A 176 1.04 -5.77 -20.59
N LEU A 177 1.28 -6.05 -19.31
CA LEU A 177 1.14 -5.07 -18.24
C LEU A 177 2.17 -3.94 -18.41
N GLU A 178 3.42 -4.29 -18.65
CA GLU A 178 4.53 -3.32 -18.77
C GLU A 178 4.35 -2.40 -19.97
N LEU A 179 4.01 -2.94 -21.14
CA LEU A 179 3.78 -2.17 -22.35
C LEU A 179 2.61 -1.20 -22.16
N ILE A 180 1.49 -1.66 -21.59
CA ILE A 180 0.33 -0.79 -21.36
C ILE A 180 0.63 0.27 -20.30
N GLN A 181 1.31 -0.08 -19.22
CA GLN A 181 1.65 0.88 -18.16
C GLN A 181 2.67 1.93 -18.65
N LYS A 182 3.66 1.53 -19.45
CA LYS A 182 4.63 2.45 -20.07
C LYS A 182 3.92 3.50 -20.93
N HIS A 183 2.91 3.07 -21.69
CA HIS A 183 2.19 3.94 -22.63
C HIS A 183 0.86 4.47 -22.07
N ILE A 184 0.59 4.33 -20.76
CA ILE A 184 -0.71 4.67 -20.15
C ILE A 184 -1.13 6.14 -20.30
N ARG A 185 -0.17 7.02 -20.62
CA ARG A 185 -0.39 8.46 -20.83
C ARG A 185 -0.54 8.84 -22.32
N GLN A 186 -0.29 7.91 -23.24
CA GLN A 186 -0.49 8.12 -24.66
C GLN A 186 -1.98 7.99 -24.99
N ARG A 187 -2.52 8.96 -25.74
CA ARG A 187 -3.93 8.98 -26.14
C ARG A 187 -4.26 8.07 -27.31
N ASP A 188 -3.23 7.58 -27.99
CA ASP A 188 -3.35 6.76 -29.18
C ASP A 188 -2.51 5.50 -29.01
N LEU A 189 -3.19 4.37 -28.88
CA LEU A 189 -2.59 3.05 -28.71
C LEU A 189 -2.43 2.32 -30.05
N MET A 190 -2.83 2.94 -31.17
CA MET A 190 -2.59 2.40 -32.51
C MET A 190 -1.10 2.18 -32.77
N GLY A 191 -0.24 3.04 -32.21
CA GLY A 191 1.22 2.89 -32.28
C GLY A 191 1.79 1.66 -31.58
N LEU A 192 0.99 0.93 -30.79
CA LEU A 192 1.40 -0.28 -30.07
C LEU A 192 0.87 -1.56 -30.70
N ILE A 193 0.13 -1.47 -31.81
CA ILE A 193 -0.54 -2.64 -32.40
C ILE A 193 0.46 -3.73 -32.79
N ASP A 194 1.63 -3.36 -33.32
CA ASP A 194 2.65 -4.34 -33.70
C ASP A 194 3.09 -5.17 -32.48
N GLN A 195 3.40 -4.52 -31.38
CA GLN A 195 3.84 -5.14 -30.13
C GLN A 195 2.71 -5.94 -29.47
N LEU A 196 1.49 -5.41 -29.46
CA LEU A 196 0.32 -6.11 -28.91
C LEU A 196 -0.02 -7.37 -29.69
N VAL A 197 0.09 -7.34 -31.03
CA VAL A 197 -0.09 -8.53 -31.85
C VAL A 197 0.95 -9.60 -31.47
N VAL A 198 2.23 -9.23 -31.32
CA VAL A 198 3.27 -10.18 -30.88
C VAL A 198 2.93 -10.80 -29.52
N LEU A 199 2.47 -9.98 -28.56
CA LEU A 199 2.15 -10.46 -27.22
C LEU A 199 0.92 -11.36 -27.15
N LEU A 200 -0.08 -11.09 -28.00
CA LEU A 200 -1.30 -11.88 -28.05
C LEU A 200 -1.12 -13.18 -28.85
N VAL A 201 -0.27 -13.18 -29.88
CA VAL A 201 0.07 -14.39 -30.66
C VAL A 201 0.94 -15.35 -29.85
N THR A 202 1.84 -14.84 -29.01
CA THR A 202 2.68 -15.68 -28.14
C THR A 202 1.92 -16.31 -26.96
N GLU A 203 0.59 -16.17 -26.91
CA GLU A 203 -0.32 -16.68 -25.88
C GLU A 203 0.14 -16.35 -24.45
N CYS A 204 0.85 -15.24 -24.29
CA CYS A 204 1.33 -14.77 -23.00
C CYS A 204 0.20 -14.13 -22.17
N ALA A 205 -0.93 -13.80 -22.79
CA ALA A 205 -2.09 -13.17 -22.15
C ALA A 205 -3.33 -14.09 -22.13
N ASN A 206 -3.96 -14.18 -20.96
CA ASN A 206 -5.24 -14.87 -20.78
C ASN A 206 -6.44 -13.94 -21.06
N ASP A 207 -7.66 -14.51 -21.10
CA ASP A 207 -8.89 -13.76 -21.41
C ASP A 207 -9.16 -12.61 -20.45
N SER A 208 -8.84 -12.77 -19.17
CA SER A 208 -8.98 -11.71 -18.16
C SER A 208 -8.06 -10.52 -18.46
N GLN A 209 -6.80 -10.80 -18.81
CA GLN A 209 -5.82 -9.76 -19.16
C GLN A 209 -6.18 -9.05 -20.46
N ILE A 210 -6.69 -9.78 -21.47
CA ILE A 210 -7.20 -9.19 -22.72
C ILE A 210 -8.45 -8.35 -22.44
N THR A 211 -9.36 -8.85 -21.60
CA THR A 211 -10.56 -8.09 -21.18
C THR A 211 -10.16 -6.80 -20.46
N ALA A 212 -9.17 -6.84 -19.57
CA ALA A 212 -8.66 -5.66 -18.87
C ALA A 212 -8.03 -4.64 -19.85
N LEU A 213 -7.24 -5.12 -20.82
CA LEU A 213 -6.69 -4.29 -21.90
C LEU A 213 -7.81 -3.59 -22.68
N LEU A 214 -8.78 -4.34 -23.20
CA LEU A 214 -9.85 -3.78 -24.03
C LEU A 214 -10.72 -2.80 -23.25
N ASN A 215 -11.03 -3.09 -21.99
CA ASN A 215 -11.71 -2.15 -21.10
C ASN A 215 -10.92 -0.86 -20.90
N TYR A 216 -9.60 -0.96 -20.70
CA TYR A 216 -8.75 0.21 -20.56
C TYR A 216 -8.77 1.10 -21.82
N ILE A 217 -8.67 0.49 -23.01
CA ILE A 217 -8.76 1.20 -24.30
C ILE A 217 -10.11 1.91 -24.43
N LEU A 218 -11.21 1.22 -24.13
CA LEU A 218 -12.55 1.81 -24.18
C LEU A 218 -12.74 2.97 -23.20
N LEU A 219 -12.14 2.90 -22.01
CA LEU A 219 -12.25 3.94 -20.98
C LEU A 219 -11.39 5.18 -21.25
N THR A 220 -10.26 5.01 -21.95
CA THR A 220 -9.31 6.09 -22.22
C THR A 220 -9.45 6.70 -23.62
N GLY A 221 -10.04 5.97 -24.57
CA GLY A 221 -10.38 6.44 -25.90
C GLY A 221 -11.85 6.81 -26.05
N ASP A 222 -12.23 7.17 -27.28
CA ASP A 222 -13.62 7.25 -27.70
C ASP A 222 -14.03 5.95 -28.43
N GLU A 223 -15.33 5.78 -28.66
CA GLU A 223 -15.88 4.58 -29.30
C GLU A 223 -15.31 4.36 -30.72
N ALA A 224 -15.01 5.44 -31.46
CA ALA A 224 -14.45 5.34 -32.80
C ALA A 224 -13.04 4.74 -32.78
N ARG A 225 -12.18 5.22 -31.88
CA ARG A 225 -10.81 4.70 -31.69
C ARG A 225 -10.83 3.27 -31.17
N PHE A 226 -11.75 2.93 -30.28
CA PHE A 226 -11.90 1.55 -29.81
C PHE A 226 -12.27 0.61 -30.96
N ASN A 227 -13.25 1.00 -31.79
CA ASN A 227 -13.67 0.19 -32.94
C ASN A 227 -12.56 0.07 -34.00
N GLU A 228 -11.82 1.15 -34.26
CA GLU A 228 -10.64 1.13 -35.15
C GLU A 228 -9.58 0.16 -34.63
N PHE A 229 -9.27 0.25 -33.33
CA PHE A 229 -8.29 -0.63 -32.68
C PHE A 229 -8.69 -2.11 -32.75
N ILE A 230 -9.94 -2.44 -32.41
CA ILE A 230 -10.45 -3.82 -32.50
C ILE A 230 -10.43 -4.32 -33.94
N SER A 231 -10.80 -3.48 -34.90
CA SER A 231 -10.80 -3.83 -36.31
C SER A 231 -9.39 -4.16 -36.81
N GLU A 232 -8.41 -3.33 -36.45
CA GLU A 232 -7.02 -3.56 -36.84
C GLU A 232 -6.41 -4.78 -36.14
N LEU A 233 -6.72 -4.99 -34.86
CA LEU A 233 -6.26 -6.14 -34.09
C LEU A 233 -6.79 -7.46 -34.68
N THR A 234 -8.10 -7.52 -34.96
CA THR A 234 -8.74 -8.70 -35.56
C THR A 234 -8.34 -8.93 -37.02
N ARG A 235 -8.02 -7.87 -37.77
CA ARG A 235 -7.45 -7.97 -39.13
C ARG A 235 -6.08 -8.64 -39.13
N ARG A 236 -5.22 -8.31 -38.16
CA ARG A 236 -3.86 -8.87 -38.05
C ARG A 236 -3.82 -10.26 -37.40
N MET A 237 -4.85 -10.60 -36.63
CA MET A 237 -4.93 -11.85 -35.87
C MET A 237 -6.23 -12.61 -36.17
N PRO A 238 -6.47 -13.04 -37.43
CA PRO A 238 -7.74 -13.66 -37.82
C PRO A 238 -8.09 -14.90 -37.00
N GLN A 239 -7.09 -15.67 -36.56
CA GLN A 239 -7.26 -16.85 -35.72
C GLN A 239 -7.75 -16.55 -34.29
N HIS A 240 -7.57 -15.32 -33.79
CA HIS A 240 -8.05 -14.88 -32.48
C HIS A 240 -9.27 -13.97 -32.58
N ARG A 241 -9.81 -13.75 -33.79
CA ARG A 241 -10.93 -12.84 -34.03
C ARG A 241 -12.15 -13.19 -33.18
N GLU A 242 -12.59 -14.44 -33.20
CA GLU A 242 -13.77 -14.89 -32.44
C GLU A 242 -13.59 -14.59 -30.94
N ARG A 243 -12.46 -15.00 -30.36
CA ARG A 243 -12.09 -14.74 -28.97
C ARG A 243 -12.12 -13.25 -28.61
N ILE A 244 -11.49 -12.40 -29.43
CA ILE A 244 -11.45 -10.94 -29.21
C ILE A 244 -12.86 -10.32 -29.33
N MET A 245 -13.63 -10.74 -30.34
CA MET A 245 -14.99 -10.24 -30.56
C MET A 245 -15.92 -10.63 -29.42
N THR A 246 -15.86 -11.87 -28.93
CA THR A 246 -16.65 -12.31 -27.76
C THR A 246 -16.34 -11.46 -26.52
N ILE A 247 -15.07 -11.13 -26.30
CA ILE A 247 -14.68 -10.24 -25.19
C ILE A 247 -15.22 -8.82 -25.42
N ALA A 248 -15.08 -8.26 -26.62
CA ALA A 248 -15.57 -6.93 -26.95
C ALA A 248 -17.10 -6.83 -26.83
N GLU A 249 -17.84 -7.83 -27.32
CA GLU A 249 -19.30 -7.93 -27.18
C GLU A 249 -19.72 -7.98 -25.71
N ARG A 250 -19.03 -8.77 -24.89
CA ARG A 250 -19.29 -8.82 -23.46
C ARG A 250 -19.09 -7.46 -22.79
N ILE A 251 -18.03 -6.74 -23.14
CA ILE A 251 -17.76 -5.39 -22.63
C ILE A 251 -18.89 -4.43 -23.03
N HIS A 252 -19.31 -4.46 -24.31
CA HIS A 252 -20.40 -3.62 -24.81
C HIS A 252 -21.73 -3.92 -24.09
N ASN A 253 -22.08 -5.20 -23.96
CA ASN A 253 -23.30 -5.65 -23.27
C ASN A 253 -23.28 -5.28 -21.78
N ASP A 254 -22.15 -5.47 -21.09
CA ASP A 254 -22.00 -5.05 -19.69
C ASP A 254 -22.18 -3.54 -19.53
N GLY A 255 -21.67 -2.74 -20.48
CA GLY A 255 -21.87 -1.29 -20.53
C GLY A 255 -23.34 -0.91 -20.71
N TYR A 256 -24.01 -1.55 -21.67
CA TYR A 256 -25.44 -1.36 -21.93
C TYR A 256 -26.29 -1.70 -20.70
N ILE A 257 -26.09 -2.89 -20.11
CA ILE A 257 -26.84 -3.34 -18.93
C ILE A 257 -26.61 -2.40 -17.74
N LYS A 258 -25.37 -1.97 -17.48
CA LYS A 258 -25.09 -1.01 -16.40
C LYS A 258 -25.72 0.37 -16.66
N GLY A 259 -25.72 0.83 -17.90
CA GLY A 259 -26.37 2.07 -18.33
C GLY A 259 -27.89 2.03 -18.15
N GLU A 260 -28.52 0.96 -18.63
CA GLU A 260 -29.94 0.70 -18.49
C GLU A 260 -30.35 0.62 -17.02
N GLN A 261 -29.66 -0.20 -16.21
CA GLN A 261 -29.93 -0.30 -14.77
C GLN A 261 -29.81 1.05 -14.06
N ARG A 262 -28.85 1.90 -14.47
CA ARG A 262 -28.71 3.25 -13.92
C ARG A 262 -29.89 4.14 -14.27
N ILE A 263 -30.37 4.12 -15.51
CA ILE A 263 -31.55 4.88 -15.95
C ILE A 263 -32.78 4.42 -15.17
N LEU A 264 -33.00 3.11 -15.06
CA LEU A 264 -34.13 2.54 -14.31
C LEU A 264 -34.09 2.91 -12.82
N ARG A 265 -32.90 2.90 -12.19
CA ARG A 265 -32.71 3.38 -10.81
C ARG A 265 -33.05 4.87 -10.67
N LEU A 266 -32.60 5.71 -11.60
CA LEU A 266 -32.93 7.14 -11.59
C LEU A 266 -34.43 7.38 -11.75
N LEU A 267 -35.11 6.64 -12.63
CA LEU A 267 -36.56 6.72 -12.80
C LEU A 267 -37.29 6.37 -11.50
N LEU A 268 -36.91 5.26 -10.84
CA LEU A 268 -37.48 4.86 -9.55
C LEU A 268 -37.24 5.92 -8.45
N GLN A 269 -36.03 6.48 -8.37
CA GLN A 269 -35.70 7.54 -7.40
C GLN A 269 -36.47 8.84 -7.64
N ASN A 270 -36.85 9.13 -8.88
CA ASN A 270 -37.65 10.29 -9.25
C ASN A 270 -39.17 10.00 -9.27
N GLY A 271 -39.61 8.89 -8.66
CA GLY A 271 -41.02 8.60 -8.43
C GLY A 271 -41.75 7.91 -9.60
N ALA A 272 -41.03 7.34 -10.57
CA ALA A 272 -41.66 6.52 -11.59
C ALA A 272 -42.27 5.23 -11.00
N ASP A 273 -43.45 4.85 -11.50
CA ASP A 273 -44.19 3.68 -11.02
C ASP A 273 -43.43 2.37 -11.31
N PRO A 274 -43.09 1.57 -10.26
CA PRO A 274 -42.40 0.30 -10.43
C PRO A 274 -43.16 -0.73 -11.26
N GLU A 275 -44.49 -0.77 -11.19
CA GLU A 275 -45.29 -1.74 -11.97
C GLU A 275 -45.27 -1.38 -13.46
N TRP A 276 -45.30 -0.08 -13.77
CA TRP A 276 -45.13 0.44 -15.12
C TRP A 276 -43.75 0.13 -15.69
N ILE A 277 -42.67 0.34 -14.91
CA ILE A 277 -41.31 -0.01 -15.32
C ILE A 277 -41.19 -1.50 -15.59
N GLN A 278 -41.71 -2.33 -14.68
CA GLN A 278 -41.65 -3.79 -14.82
C GLN A 278 -42.37 -4.27 -16.08
N LYS A 279 -43.53 -3.69 -16.39
CA LYS A 279 -44.31 -4.00 -17.59
C LYS A 279 -43.60 -3.65 -18.90
N ILE A 280 -42.86 -2.53 -18.93
CA ILE A 280 -42.17 -2.05 -20.14
C ILE A 280 -40.81 -2.73 -20.34
N THR A 281 -40.08 -2.98 -19.25
CA THR A 281 -38.74 -3.57 -19.30
C THR A 281 -38.75 -5.10 -19.27
N GLY A 282 -39.86 -5.72 -18.87
CA GLY A 282 -39.98 -7.17 -18.74
C GLY A 282 -39.17 -7.78 -17.59
N LEU A 283 -38.67 -6.95 -16.66
CA LEU A 283 -37.83 -7.40 -15.55
C LEU A 283 -38.59 -8.31 -14.59
N SER A 284 -37.90 -9.32 -14.06
CA SER A 284 -38.43 -10.18 -13.01
C SER A 284 -38.61 -9.41 -11.70
N ALA A 285 -39.43 -9.93 -10.78
CA ALA A 285 -39.61 -9.32 -9.46
C ALA A 285 -38.28 -9.20 -8.69
N GLU A 286 -37.39 -10.18 -8.84
CA GLU A 286 -36.04 -10.16 -8.23
C GLU A 286 -35.15 -9.07 -8.84
N GLN A 287 -35.18 -8.89 -10.17
CA GLN A 287 -34.43 -7.83 -10.85
C GLN A 287 -34.94 -6.44 -10.46
N MET A 288 -36.27 -6.28 -10.34
CA MET A 288 -36.89 -5.05 -9.84
C MET A 288 -36.49 -4.74 -8.39
N GLN A 289 -36.31 -5.78 -7.56
CA GLN A 289 -35.84 -5.61 -6.18
C GLN A 289 -34.37 -5.17 -6.12
N ALA A 290 -33.50 -5.70 -7.00
CA ALA A 290 -32.10 -5.30 -7.09
C ALA A 290 -31.91 -3.82 -7.50
N LEU A 291 -32.85 -3.26 -8.26
CA LEU A 291 -32.85 -1.84 -8.66
C LEU A 291 -33.23 -0.88 -7.52
N ARG A 292 -33.76 -1.36 -6.39
CA ARG A 292 -34.09 -0.52 -5.22
C ARG A 292 -32.89 -0.19 -4.36
N GLN A 293 -31.74 -0.84 -4.57
CA GLN A 293 -30.50 -0.49 -3.89
C GLN A 293 -30.01 0.89 -4.37
N PRO A 294 -29.41 1.70 -3.49
CA PRO A 294 -28.87 3.00 -3.86
C PRO A 294 -27.90 2.87 -5.05
N LEU A 295 -27.83 3.91 -5.87
CA LEU A 295 -26.81 3.96 -6.92
C LEU A 295 -25.45 3.78 -6.25
N PRO A 296 -24.60 2.85 -6.71
CA PRO A 296 -23.23 2.85 -6.25
C PRO A 296 -22.66 4.25 -6.51
N GLU A 297 -21.95 4.82 -5.53
CA GLU A 297 -21.23 6.07 -5.74
C GLU A 297 -20.43 5.95 -7.03
N ARG A 298 -20.22 7.06 -7.75
CA ARG A 298 -19.24 7.10 -8.84
C ARG A 298 -17.86 6.82 -8.23
N GLU A 299 -17.54 5.58 -7.94
CA GLU A 299 -16.18 5.14 -7.71
C GLU A 299 -15.50 5.24 -9.07
N ARG A 300 -14.88 6.38 -9.34
CA ARG A 300 -13.81 6.41 -10.32
C ARG A 300 -12.84 5.29 -9.91
N TYR A 301 -12.58 4.35 -10.82
CA TYR A 301 -11.61 3.27 -10.65
C TYR A 301 -11.99 2.13 -9.68
N SER A 302 -13.28 1.74 -9.56
CA SER A 302 -13.69 0.59 -8.75
C SER A 302 -13.00 -0.75 -9.09
N TRP A 303 -12.44 -0.86 -10.30
CA TRP A 303 -11.72 -2.03 -10.80
C TRP A 303 -10.19 -1.98 -10.58
N LEU A 304 -9.64 -0.92 -9.96
CA LEU A 304 -8.28 -0.96 -9.39
C LEU A 304 -8.20 -1.81 -8.11
N LYS A 305 -9.35 -2.25 -7.58
CA LYS A 305 -9.49 -3.05 -6.36
C LYS A 305 -9.72 -4.55 -6.62
N SER A 306 -9.49 -5.04 -7.84
CA SER A 306 -9.72 -6.45 -8.22
C SER A 306 -8.48 -7.07 -8.85
#